data_AF-A0A7J7KFC5-F1
#
_entry.id   AF-A0A7J7KFC5-F1
#
_cell.length_a   1.000
_cell.length_b   1.000
_cell.length_c   1.000
_cell.angle_alpha   90.00
_cell.angle_beta   90.00
_cell.angle_gamma   90.00
#
_symmetry.space_group_name_H-M   'P 1'
#
loop_
_entity.id
_entity.type
_entity.pdbx_description
1 polymer ?
#
loop_
_entity_poly.entity_id
_entity_poly.type
_entity_poly.pdbx_seq_one_letter_code
_entity_poly.pdbx_strand_id
1 'polypeptide(L)'
;MAARSAAGSTLVRQQRISSIMGCRIPPSYNISNIRNAPVSIFWAENDWLADPQDVHYIIKNLPTLKESFYIPKWDHLDFIWAMDAKPVVYDHIVKILSRTNY
;
A
#
# COMPACT_ATOMS: atom_id res chain seq x y z
N MET A 1 7.72 -7.35 -44.41
CA MET A 1 6.89 -7.21 -43.18
C MET A 1 6.86 -8.56 -42.49
N ALA A 2 7.53 -8.72 -41.34
CA ALA A 2 7.47 -9.95 -40.54
C ALA A 2 6.99 -9.58 -39.13
N ALA A 3 5.78 -10.03 -38.79
CA ALA A 3 5.26 -9.92 -37.44
C ALA A 3 6.07 -10.84 -36.52
N ARG A 4 6.93 -10.27 -35.68
CA ARG A 4 7.59 -11.03 -34.61
C ARG A 4 6.53 -11.45 -33.59
N SER A 5 6.42 -12.76 -33.39
CA SER A 5 5.44 -13.38 -32.50
C SER A 5 5.62 -12.94 -31.04
N ALA A 6 4.57 -12.35 -30.47
CA ALA A 6 4.47 -11.99 -29.05
C ALA A 6 4.40 -13.21 -28.10
N ALA A 7 4.30 -14.44 -28.62
CA ALA A 7 4.19 -15.65 -27.81
C ALA A 7 5.51 -16.07 -27.14
N GLY A 8 6.65 -15.76 -27.76
CA GLY A 8 7.97 -16.17 -27.26
C GLY A 8 8.42 -15.44 -25.99
N SER A 9 8.03 -14.18 -25.80
CA SER A 9 8.42 -13.38 -24.63
C SER A 9 7.62 -13.74 -23.37
N THR A 10 6.36 -14.15 -23.53
CA THR A 10 5.46 -14.52 -22.43
C THR A 10 5.86 -15.84 -21.77
N LEU A 11 6.33 -16.82 -22.56
CA LEU A 11 6.74 -18.13 -22.06
C LEU A 11 8.02 -18.07 -21.21
N VAL A 12 9.01 -17.28 -21.65
CA VAL A 12 10.26 -17.06 -20.88
C VAL A 12 9.97 -16.35 -19.56
N ARG A 13 9.04 -15.38 -19.55
CA ARG A 13 8.62 -14.65 -18.35
C ARG A 13 7.88 -15.57 -17.35
N GLN A 14 7.03 -16.48 -17.84
CA GLN A 14 6.32 -17.45 -17.00
C GLN A 14 7.21 -18.54 -16.43
N GLN A 15 8.22 -19.00 -17.19
CA GLN A 15 9.23 -19.95 -16.67
C GLN A 15 10.02 -19.35 -15.50
N ARG A 16 10.40 -18.07 -15.59
CA ARG A 16 11.14 -17.38 -14.53
C ARG A 16 10.34 -17.23 -13.24
N ILE A 17 9.07 -16.82 -13.34
CA ILE A 17 8.18 -16.69 -12.17
C ILE A 17 7.94 -18.06 -11.51
N SER A 18 7.70 -19.11 -12.32
CA SER A 18 7.50 -20.47 -11.83
C SER A 18 8.71 -21.02 -11.08
N SER A 19 9.93 -20.69 -11.50
CA SER A 19 11.16 -21.15 -10.83
C SER A 19 11.37 -20.52 -9.46
N ILE A 20 10.80 -19.33 -9.21
CA ILE A 20 10.97 -18.58 -7.96
C ILE A 20 9.81 -18.86 -7.00
N MET A 21 8.58 -18.86 -7.51
CA MET A 21 7.36 -18.92 -6.70
C MET A 21 6.70 -20.30 -6.68
N GLY A 22 7.22 -21.28 -7.44
CA GLY A 22 6.60 -22.61 -7.61
C GLY A 22 5.29 -22.62 -8.40
N CYS A 23 4.74 -21.45 -8.73
CA CYS A 23 3.51 -21.27 -9.50
C CYS A 23 3.76 -20.35 -10.69
N ARG A 24 3.07 -20.61 -11.80
CA ARG A 24 3.13 -19.76 -13.02
C ARG A 24 2.42 -18.41 -12.83
N ILE A 25 1.56 -18.30 -11.82
CA ILE A 25 0.78 -17.11 -11.49
C ILE A 25 1.19 -16.67 -10.07
N PRO A 26 1.64 -15.42 -9.86
CA PRO A 26 1.92 -14.91 -8.53
C PRO A 26 0.68 -15.00 -7.63
N PRO A 27 0.83 -15.43 -6.36
CA PRO A 27 -0.29 -15.48 -5.44
C PRO A 27 -0.81 -14.07 -5.14
N SER A 28 -2.14 -13.94 -5.01
CA SER A 28 -2.77 -12.70 -4.57
C SER A 28 -2.63 -12.53 -3.06
N TYR A 29 -2.33 -11.31 -2.60
CA TYR A 29 -2.34 -10.97 -1.18
C TYR A 29 -3.73 -10.49 -0.76
N ASN A 30 -4.38 -11.25 0.12
CA ASN A 30 -5.70 -10.90 0.64
C ASN A 30 -5.54 -10.03 1.90
N ILE A 31 -5.99 -8.77 1.83
CA ILE A 31 -5.93 -7.78 2.93
C ILE A 31 -6.65 -8.30 4.19
N SER A 32 -7.73 -9.08 4.04
CA SER A 32 -8.47 -9.66 5.16
C SER A 32 -7.67 -10.69 5.97
N ASN A 33 -6.48 -11.10 5.50
CA ASN A 33 -5.58 -11.97 6.26
C ASN A 33 -4.76 -11.21 7.33
N ILE A 34 -4.76 -9.88 7.33
CA ILE A 34 -4.12 -9.08 8.37
C ILE A 34 -5.03 -9.07 9.60
N ARG A 35 -4.88 -10.06 10.49
CA ARG A 35 -5.80 -10.28 11.62
C ARG A 35 -5.31 -9.80 12.98
N ASN A 36 -3.98 -9.73 13.18
CA ASN A 36 -3.38 -9.56 14.50
C ASN A 36 -2.59 -8.26 14.66
N ALA A 37 -2.49 -7.45 13.60
CA ALA A 37 -1.75 -6.21 13.60
C ALA A 37 -2.73 -5.03 13.61
N PRO A 38 -2.83 -4.23 14.69
CA PRO A 38 -3.61 -2.99 14.67
C PRO A 38 -2.98 -2.00 13.69
N VAL A 39 -3.79 -1.38 12.82
CA VAL A 39 -3.29 -0.46 11.78
C VAL A 39 -4.00 0.89 11.90
N SER A 40 -3.22 1.97 11.90
CA SER A 40 -3.73 3.32 11.64
C SER A 40 -3.17 3.82 10.31
N ILE A 41 -4.03 4.41 9.47
CA ILE A 41 -3.67 4.83 8.12
C ILE A 41 -3.67 6.36 8.04
N PHE A 42 -2.58 6.94 7.54
CA PHE A 42 -2.54 8.34 7.14
C PHE A 42 -2.54 8.38 5.60
N TRP A 43 -3.41 9.21 5.02
CA TRP A 43 -3.58 9.30 3.58
C TRP A 43 -3.99 10.71 3.17
N ALA A 44 -3.75 11.07 1.90
CA ALA A 44 -3.94 12.42 1.41
C ALA A 44 -4.69 12.47 0.09
N GLU A 45 -5.36 13.59 -0.18
CA GLU A 45 -6.21 13.74 -1.38
C GLU A 45 -5.41 13.71 -2.68
N ASN A 46 -4.24 14.35 -2.69
CA ASN A 46 -3.46 14.57 -3.90
C ASN A 46 -2.35 13.51 -4.07
N ASP A 47 -2.32 12.47 -3.22
CA ASP A 47 -1.35 11.40 -3.36
C ASP A 47 -1.59 10.61 -4.66
N TRP A 48 -0.71 10.75 -5.65
CA TRP A 48 -0.85 10.04 -6.93
C TRP A 48 -0.37 8.59 -6.89
N LEU A 49 0.38 8.18 -5.87
CA LEU A 49 0.93 6.83 -5.75
C LEU A 49 0.06 5.95 -4.84
N ALA A 50 -0.44 6.52 -3.75
CA ALA A 50 -1.42 5.90 -2.86
C ALA A 50 -2.73 6.69 -2.96
N ASP A 51 -3.37 6.60 -4.13
CA ASP A 51 -4.53 7.41 -4.44
C ASP A 51 -5.73 7.14 -3.51
N PRO A 52 -6.60 8.14 -3.31
CA PRO A 52 -7.74 7.98 -2.42
C PRO A 52 -8.61 6.76 -2.74
N GLN A 53 -8.79 6.39 -4.02
CA GLN A 53 -9.68 5.27 -4.36
C GLN A 53 -9.10 3.93 -3.85
N ASP A 54 -7.81 3.69 -4.06
CA ASP A 54 -7.14 2.50 -3.56
C ASP A 54 -7.06 2.48 -2.03
N VAL A 55 -6.82 3.64 -1.40
CA VAL A 55 -6.83 3.75 0.06
C VAL A 55 -8.22 3.44 0.63
N HIS A 56 -9.29 3.95 0.03
CA HIS A 56 -10.66 3.64 0.46
C HIS A 56 -10.97 2.15 0.33
N TYR A 57 -10.46 1.48 -0.71
CA TYR A 57 -10.56 0.02 -0.83
C TYR A 57 -9.86 -0.68 0.35
N ILE A 58 -8.64 -0.25 0.72
CA ILE A 58 -7.92 -0.83 1.86
C ILE A 58 -8.68 -0.60 3.17
N ILE A 59 -9.10 0.63 3.45
CA ILE A 59 -9.86 1.01 4.66
C ILE A 59 -11.11 0.15 4.80
N LYS A 60 -11.84 -0.10 3.71
CA LYS A 60 -13.06 -0.91 3.72
C LYS A 60 -12.81 -2.39 4.00
N ASN A 61 -11.66 -2.93 3.62
CA ASN A 61 -11.37 -4.37 3.65
C ASN A 61 -10.37 -4.79 4.74
N LEU A 62 -9.78 -3.85 5.48
CA LEU A 62 -8.81 -4.10 6.53
C LEU A 62 -9.50 -4.31 7.88
N PRO A 63 -9.57 -5.55 8.40
CA PRO A 63 -10.35 -5.86 9.61
C PRO A 63 -9.73 -5.29 10.89
N THR A 64 -8.45 -4.92 10.87
CA THR A 64 -7.71 -4.42 12.03
C THR A 64 -7.47 -2.91 12.01
N LEU A 65 -8.17 -2.18 11.14
CA LEU A 65 -8.10 -0.73 11.09
C LEU A 65 -8.59 -0.14 12.43
N LYS A 66 -7.75 0.69 13.04
CA LYS A 66 -8.06 1.44 14.26
C LYS A 66 -8.55 2.83 13.93
N GLU A 67 -7.78 3.55 13.12
CA GLU A 67 -8.05 4.93 12.77
C GLU A 67 -7.58 5.22 11.33
N SER A 68 -8.24 6.17 10.66
CA SER A 68 -7.76 6.72 9.39
C SER A 68 -7.73 8.25 9.48
N PHE A 69 -6.64 8.84 8.99
CA PHE A 69 -6.36 10.27 9.04
C PHE A 69 -6.21 10.80 7.63
N TYR A 70 -7.15 11.65 7.23
CA TYR A 70 -7.19 12.29 5.93
C TYR A 70 -6.49 13.65 5.95
N ILE A 71 -5.65 13.91 4.94
CA ILE A 71 -4.89 15.15 4.80
C ILE A 71 -5.21 15.79 3.43
N PRO A 72 -6.03 16.87 3.38
CA PRO A 72 -6.67 17.32 2.14
C PRO A 72 -5.76 17.90 1.05
N LYS A 73 -4.49 18.20 1.35
CA LYS A 73 -3.61 18.96 0.43
C LYS A 73 -2.26 18.32 0.17
N TRP A 74 -1.94 17.24 0.88
CA TRP A 74 -0.64 16.60 0.76
C TRP A 74 -0.59 15.69 -0.47
N ASP A 75 0.60 15.61 -1.05
CA ASP A 75 1.00 14.59 -2.02
C ASP A 75 1.77 13.46 -1.32
N HIS A 76 2.19 12.46 -2.09
CA HIS A 76 2.90 11.28 -1.55
C HIS A 76 4.16 11.60 -0.73
N LEU A 77 4.93 12.59 -1.17
CA LEU A 77 6.24 12.90 -0.56
C LEU A 77 6.12 13.78 0.68
N ASP A 78 4.97 14.41 0.90
CA ASP A 78 4.76 15.28 2.06
C ASP A 78 4.82 14.51 3.38
N PHE A 79 4.43 13.22 3.36
CA PHE A 79 4.58 12.31 4.50
C PHE A 79 6.03 12.12 4.98
N ILE A 80 7.01 12.50 4.17
CA ILE A 80 8.44 12.38 4.48
C ILE A 80 9.10 13.76 4.57
N TRP A 81 8.76 14.69 3.66
CA TRP A 81 9.50 15.93 3.43
C TRP A 81 8.73 17.23 3.66
N ALA A 82 7.44 17.18 3.98
CA ALA A 82 6.70 18.40 4.25
C ALA A 82 7.29 19.14 5.45
N MET A 83 7.40 20.47 5.34
CA MET A 83 7.93 21.30 6.42
C MET A 83 7.05 21.23 7.68
N ASP A 84 5.77 20.95 7.52
CA ASP A 84 4.78 20.75 8.57
C ASP A 84 4.50 19.25 8.88
N ALA A 85 5.34 18.33 8.40
CA ALA A 85 5.14 16.89 8.61
C ALA A 85 5.08 16.49 10.09
N LYS A 86 5.88 17.16 10.93
CA LYS A 86 5.93 16.91 12.37
C LYS A 86 4.58 17.17 13.06
N PRO A 87 4.02 18.39 13.05
CA PRO A 87 2.76 18.67 13.72
C PRO A 87 1.57 17.95 13.08
N VAL A 88 1.59 17.68 11.77
CA VAL A 88 0.45 17.09 11.05
C VAL A 88 0.41 15.55 11.17
N VAL A 89 1.56 14.86 11.10
CA VAL A 89 1.61 13.38 11.12
C VAL A 89 2.46 12.83 12.25
N TYR A 90 3.71 13.28 12.44
CA TYR A 90 4.63 12.59 13.35
C TYR A 90 4.20 12.67 14.82
N ASP A 91 3.68 13.82 15.26
CA ASP A 91 3.17 13.97 16.63
C ASP A 91 1.94 13.08 16.88
N HIS A 92 1.12 12.84 15.85
CA HIS A 92 0.01 11.89 15.91
C HIS A 92 0.52 10.45 16.01
N ILE A 93 1.53 10.07 15.22
CA ILE A 93 2.16 8.74 15.29
C ILE A 93 2.72 8.48 16.69
N VAL A 94 3.50 9.40 17.24
CA VAL A 94 4.08 9.27 18.59
C VAL A 94 2.98 9.08 19.63
N LYS A 95 1.88 9.83 19.52
CA LYS A 95 0.73 9.71 20.42
C LYS A 95 0.01 8.36 20.31
N ILE A 96 -0.12 7.81 19.10
CA ILE A 96 -0.71 6.48 18.87
C ILE A 96 0.18 5.41 19.52
N LEU A 97 1.49 5.48 19.29
CA LEU A 97 2.45 4.55 19.85
C LEU A 97 2.49 4.62 21.38
N SER A 98 2.46 5.82 21.97
CA SER A 98 2.49 5.98 23.43
C SER A 98 1.24 5.46 24.14
N ARG A 99 0.11 5.35 23.43
CA ARG A 99 -1.15 4.81 23.96
C ARG A 99 -1.24 3.30 23.84
N THR A 100 -0.38 2.71 23.04
CA THR A 100 -0.41 1.28 22.74
C THR A 100 0.55 0.57 23.70
N ASN A 101 0.01 -0.06 24.73
CA ASN A 101 0.79 -0.98 25.58
C ASN A 101 1.10 -2.25 24.77
N TYR A 102 2.39 -2.48 24.49
CA TYR A 102 2.89 -3.72 23.90
C TYR A 102 3.02 -4.82 24.96
#